data_AF-A0A9E2CMV6-F1
#
_entry.id   AF-A0A9E2CMV6-F1
#
_cell.length_a   1.000
_cell.length_b   1.000
_cell.length_c   1.000
_cell.angle_alpha   90.00
_cell.angle_beta   90.00
_cell.angle_gamma   90.00
#
_symmetry.space_group_name_H-M   'P 1'
#
loop_
_entity.id
_entity.type
_entity.pdbx_description
1 polymer ?
#
loop_
_entity_poly.entity_id
_entity_poly.type
_entity_poly.pdbx_seq_one_letter_code
_entity_poly.pdbx_strand_id
1 'polypeptide(L)'
;TLRAATAVLAASLISACSSDSTPAASAPVDAGDVVAVVAARAPDFSSGAVSLVNGDSFAAQNNLAATASDIVVRAAGAQFFLIERFGLTTVKRFDLDTPNTPTLTASTQDAGDMDDSNPADLILLSPTKGYLLRYGSGTVWIVNPSATNEAGFKTGEIDLSHYDADGVPEMIAGVIDQGLLYVAMQRLESFASVKNGYVAVIDTGSDEEIVTGDDPALPGIELPLRSPTGLVRDPASADLLVIGSGGFDGSFAPQFEGGIARIDTGAFTAELRLDDGTADDPTFGQFGELVAVTGSRAYFTAGIAFGPQSLYRFNPLSDAAPVVVDGFEAQSLGALAVDPLNRLWVARADADAPGITVLDVSGDAETVVRALIDTDLMPINIDFEIVPDLVR
;
A
#
# COMPACT_ATOMS: atom_id res chain seq x y z
N THR A 1 -50.41 15.36 -61.30
CA THR A 1 -51.10 14.92 -60.07
C THR A 1 -50.53 13.57 -59.64
N LEU A 2 -49.59 13.62 -58.69
CA LEU A 2 -49.02 12.43 -58.04
C LEU A 2 -50.14 11.61 -57.38
N ARG A 3 -50.22 10.31 -57.71
CA ARG A 3 -50.83 9.29 -56.84
C ARG A 3 -49.92 8.08 -56.84
N ALA A 4 -49.62 7.67 -55.61
CA ALA A 4 -48.76 6.58 -55.20
C ALA A 4 -49.30 5.20 -55.61
N ALA A 5 -48.39 4.24 -55.80
CA ALA A 5 -48.65 2.83 -55.63
C ALA A 5 -47.44 2.17 -54.96
N THR A 6 -47.76 1.50 -53.87
CA THR A 6 -46.93 0.94 -52.81
C THR A 6 -46.14 -0.29 -53.29
N ALA A 7 -44.85 -0.36 -52.96
CA ALA A 7 -44.08 -1.61 -52.99
C ALA A 7 -43.71 -1.98 -51.55
N VAL A 8 -44.08 -3.20 -51.17
CA VAL A 8 -43.84 -3.84 -49.88
C VAL A 8 -42.35 -4.18 -49.76
N LEU A 9 -41.67 -3.67 -48.74
CA LEU A 9 -40.33 -4.08 -48.35
C LEU A 9 -40.44 -4.92 -47.08
N ALA A 10 -40.02 -6.19 -47.16
CA ALA A 10 -39.97 -7.11 -46.04
C ALA A 10 -38.84 -6.71 -45.09
N ALA A 11 -39.19 -6.36 -43.85
CA ALA A 11 -38.23 -6.13 -42.78
C ALA A 11 -37.90 -7.46 -42.09
N SER A 12 -36.66 -7.93 -42.26
CA SER A 12 -36.07 -9.01 -41.49
C SER A 12 -35.78 -8.53 -40.06
N LEU A 13 -36.52 -9.06 -39.09
CA LEU A 13 -36.30 -8.88 -37.66
C LEU A 13 -35.02 -9.61 -37.24
N ILE A 14 -33.96 -8.85 -36.96
CA ILE A 14 -32.80 -9.35 -36.21
C ILE A 14 -33.19 -9.30 -34.73
N SER A 15 -33.39 -10.47 -34.14
CA SER A 15 -33.60 -10.62 -32.70
C SER A 15 -32.27 -10.36 -31.99
N ALA A 16 -32.09 -9.16 -31.44
CA ALA A 16 -31.04 -8.87 -30.49
C ALA A 16 -31.46 -9.49 -29.14
N CYS A 17 -30.75 -10.54 -28.71
CA CYS A 17 -30.83 -11.04 -27.35
C CYS A 17 -30.13 -10.00 -26.45
N SER A 18 -30.92 -9.22 -25.70
CA SER A 18 -30.42 -8.50 -24.54
C SER A 18 -30.13 -9.52 -23.44
N SER A 19 -28.86 -9.81 -23.18
CA SER A 19 -28.44 -10.42 -21.93
C SER A 19 -28.08 -9.30 -20.97
N ASP A 20 -29.11 -8.71 -20.35
CA ASP A 20 -28.97 -7.91 -19.14
C ASP A 20 -28.60 -8.84 -17.97
N SER A 21 -27.35 -9.28 -17.91
CA SER A 21 -26.77 -9.77 -16.66
C SER A 21 -26.33 -8.56 -15.86
N THR A 22 -27.23 -8.08 -15.00
CA THR A 22 -26.83 -7.31 -13.82
C THR A 22 -25.78 -8.14 -13.10
N PRO A 23 -24.57 -7.60 -12.80
CA PRO A 23 -23.62 -8.30 -11.96
C PRO A 23 -24.34 -8.66 -10.66
N ALA A 24 -24.34 -9.94 -10.29
CA ALA A 24 -24.79 -10.34 -8.97
C ALA A 24 -23.98 -9.52 -7.95
N ALA A 25 -24.66 -8.85 -7.03
CA ALA A 25 -23.98 -8.25 -5.88
C ALA A 25 -23.11 -9.33 -5.24
N SER A 26 -21.84 -9.03 -5.00
CA SER A 26 -20.97 -9.90 -4.21
C SER A 26 -21.67 -10.22 -2.90
N ALA A 27 -21.56 -11.48 -2.45
CA ALA A 27 -22.08 -11.85 -1.15
C ALA A 27 -21.49 -10.92 -0.07
N PRO A 28 -22.24 -10.58 0.99
CA PRO A 28 -21.68 -9.82 2.10
C PRO A 28 -20.44 -10.52 2.65
N VAL A 29 -19.40 -9.75 2.96
CA VAL A 29 -18.19 -10.28 3.59
C VAL A 29 -18.53 -10.67 5.03
N ASP A 30 -18.34 -11.94 5.38
CA ASP A 30 -18.46 -12.40 6.76
C ASP A 30 -17.14 -12.17 7.50
N ALA A 31 -17.20 -11.66 8.73
CA ALA A 31 -16.00 -11.37 9.52
C ALA A 31 -15.11 -12.60 9.77
N GLY A 32 -15.72 -13.78 9.85
CA GLY A 32 -15.02 -15.04 10.03
C GLY A 32 -14.16 -15.44 8.84
N ASP A 33 -14.48 -14.92 7.66
CA ASP A 33 -13.76 -15.17 6.42
C ASP A 33 -12.55 -14.24 6.27
N VAL A 34 -12.49 -13.15 7.05
CA VAL A 34 -11.37 -12.21 6.98
C VAL A 34 -10.17 -12.77 7.75
N VAL A 35 -9.01 -12.81 7.10
CA VAL A 35 -7.72 -13.12 7.74
C VAL A 35 -6.79 -11.93 7.58
N ALA A 36 -6.26 -11.43 8.69
CA ALA A 36 -5.17 -10.47 8.67
C ALA A 36 -3.83 -11.23 8.67
N VAL A 37 -2.93 -10.87 7.76
CA VAL A 37 -1.55 -11.30 7.73
C VAL A 37 -0.71 -10.14 8.24
N VAL A 38 0.02 -10.38 9.33
CA VAL A 38 0.74 -9.32 10.06
C VAL A 38 2.22 -9.63 10.06
N ALA A 39 3.03 -8.77 9.47
CA ALA A 39 4.47 -8.79 9.66
C ALA A 39 4.81 -8.09 10.98
N ALA A 40 5.64 -8.72 11.81
CA ALA A 40 6.02 -8.19 13.11
C ALA A 40 7.51 -8.40 13.40
N ARG A 41 8.08 -7.53 14.24
CA ARG A 41 9.50 -7.58 14.63
C ARG A 41 9.75 -7.49 16.12
N ALA A 42 10.90 -7.98 16.55
CA ALA A 42 11.41 -7.74 17.89
C ALA A 42 11.74 -6.25 18.11
N PRO A 43 11.57 -5.72 19.33
CA PRO A 43 11.95 -4.35 19.69
C PRO A 43 13.40 -3.99 19.39
N ASP A 44 14.30 -4.96 19.54
CA ASP A 44 15.74 -4.82 19.28
C ASP A 44 16.12 -5.13 17.82
N PHE A 45 15.13 -5.36 16.94
CA PHE A 45 15.33 -5.71 15.53
C PHE A 45 16.09 -7.03 15.30
N SER A 46 16.24 -7.89 16.31
CA SER A 46 17.00 -9.14 16.16
C SER A 46 16.26 -10.22 15.37
N SER A 47 14.94 -10.15 15.29
CA SER A 47 14.09 -11.12 14.61
C SER A 47 12.78 -10.52 14.09
N GLY A 48 12.15 -11.22 13.17
CA GLY A 48 10.79 -10.96 12.71
C GLY A 48 10.02 -12.26 12.47
N ALA A 49 8.70 -12.14 12.41
CA ALA A 49 7.80 -13.25 12.15
C ALA A 49 6.46 -12.73 11.64
N VAL A 50 5.62 -13.65 11.18
CA VAL A 50 4.25 -13.40 10.75
C VAL A 50 3.27 -13.83 11.84
N SER A 51 2.21 -13.05 12.02
CA SER A 51 1.01 -13.46 12.77
C SER A 51 -0.19 -13.54 11.83
N LEU A 52 -1.00 -14.58 11.96
CA LEU A 52 -2.29 -14.69 11.28
C LEU A 52 -3.42 -14.43 12.27
N VAL A 53 -4.31 -13.50 11.97
CA VAL A 53 -5.40 -13.09 12.87
C VAL A 53 -6.75 -13.29 12.20
N ASN A 54 -7.66 -14.00 12.87
CA ASN A 54 -9.04 -14.15 12.39
C ASN A 54 -9.83 -12.86 12.64
N GLY A 55 -10.54 -12.37 11.61
CA GLY A 55 -11.21 -11.07 11.64
C GLY A 55 -12.46 -10.99 12.53
N ASP A 56 -13.07 -12.11 12.91
CA ASP A 56 -14.23 -12.13 13.81
C ASP A 56 -13.82 -12.34 15.28
N SER A 57 -13.16 -13.47 15.53
CA SER A 57 -12.74 -13.86 16.89
C SER A 57 -11.55 -13.06 17.43
N PHE A 58 -10.78 -12.43 16.55
CA PHE A 58 -9.49 -11.81 16.85
C PHE A 58 -8.47 -12.76 17.49
N ALA A 59 -8.62 -14.07 17.28
CA ALA A 59 -7.62 -15.06 17.67
C ALA A 59 -6.41 -14.96 16.74
N ALA A 60 -5.21 -14.88 17.33
CA ALA A 60 -3.95 -14.78 16.61
C ALA A 60 -3.14 -16.08 16.69
N GLN A 61 -2.51 -16.46 15.58
CA GLN A 61 -1.46 -17.46 15.50
C GLN A 61 -0.13 -16.76 15.24
N ASN A 62 0.74 -16.71 16.24
CA ASN A 62 1.97 -15.90 16.22
C ASN A 62 3.21 -16.73 15.89
N ASN A 63 4.34 -16.04 15.67
CA ASN A 63 5.66 -16.62 15.41
C ASN A 63 5.71 -17.57 14.20
N LEU A 64 4.89 -17.30 13.18
CA LEU A 64 4.86 -18.05 11.93
C LEU A 64 5.95 -17.51 10.99
N ALA A 65 6.47 -18.36 10.10
CA ALA A 65 7.48 -17.97 9.10
C ALA A 65 8.63 -17.12 9.65
N ALA A 66 9.15 -17.48 10.84
CA ALA A 66 10.15 -16.68 11.55
C ALA A 66 11.44 -16.44 10.72
N THR A 67 11.94 -15.21 10.77
CA THR A 67 13.08 -14.71 9.98
C THR A 67 13.71 -13.46 10.62
N ALA A 68 14.39 -12.60 9.85
CA ALA A 68 14.89 -11.30 10.28
C ALA A 68 13.78 -10.25 10.42
N SER A 69 14.12 -9.07 10.96
CA SER A 69 13.14 -8.04 11.35
C SER A 69 12.62 -7.15 10.23
N ASP A 70 13.36 -7.01 9.13
CA ASP A 70 12.96 -6.13 8.02
C ASP A 70 12.15 -6.93 7.00
N ILE A 71 10.85 -6.97 7.24
CA ILE A 71 9.90 -7.79 6.49
C ILE A 71 8.60 -7.04 6.21
N VAL A 72 7.99 -7.38 5.07
CA VAL A 72 6.67 -6.90 4.64
C VAL A 72 5.85 -8.12 4.21
N VAL A 73 4.52 -8.08 4.38
CA VAL A 73 3.63 -9.14 3.92
C VAL A 73 2.58 -8.62 2.94
N ARG A 74 2.17 -9.48 2.00
CA ARG A 74 1.02 -9.23 1.13
C ARG A 74 0.12 -10.45 1.08
N ALA A 75 -1.16 -10.28 1.36
CA ALA A 75 -2.14 -11.35 1.35
C ALA A 75 -2.69 -11.55 -0.08
N ALA A 76 -2.97 -12.80 -0.46
CA ALA A 76 -3.35 -13.15 -1.82
C ALA A 76 -4.13 -14.47 -1.87
N GLY A 77 -5.46 -14.39 -1.84
CA GLY A 77 -6.34 -15.56 -1.74
C GLY A 77 -5.97 -16.47 -0.55
N ALA A 78 -5.82 -17.77 -0.78
CA ALA A 78 -5.44 -18.70 0.29
C ALA A 78 -3.95 -18.65 0.66
N GLN A 79 -3.22 -17.61 0.26
CA GLN A 79 -1.77 -17.49 0.38
C GLN A 79 -1.36 -16.13 0.93
N PHE A 80 -0.10 -16.04 1.36
CA PHE A 80 0.56 -14.76 1.59
C PHE A 80 2.00 -14.79 1.07
N PHE A 81 2.50 -13.61 0.74
CA PHE A 81 3.89 -13.37 0.41
C PHE A 81 4.58 -12.71 1.60
N LEU A 82 5.75 -13.20 1.95
CA LEU A 82 6.69 -12.59 2.89
C LEU A 82 7.85 -12.03 2.06
N ILE A 83 8.03 -10.72 2.12
CA ILE A 83 9.08 -9.98 1.45
C ILE A 83 10.17 -9.73 2.49
N GLU A 84 11.35 -10.28 2.27
CA GLU A 84 12.52 -10.08 3.12
C GLU A 84 13.42 -9.02 2.51
N ARG A 85 13.62 -7.94 3.27
CA ARG A 85 14.36 -6.75 2.87
C ARG A 85 15.80 -6.80 3.37
N PHE A 86 16.57 -5.78 3.01
CA PHE A 86 17.88 -5.44 3.56
C PHE A 86 18.78 -6.63 3.94
N GLY A 87 19.57 -7.09 2.98
CA GLY A 87 20.56 -8.15 3.10
C GLY A 87 20.01 -9.55 2.83
N LEU A 88 18.68 -9.72 2.85
CA LEU A 88 18.02 -10.98 2.52
C LEU A 88 17.54 -11.02 1.07
N THR A 89 16.82 -9.97 0.64
CA THR A 89 16.51 -9.73 -0.78
C THR A 89 15.73 -10.91 -1.38
N THR A 90 14.67 -11.36 -0.69
CA THR A 90 13.84 -12.49 -1.14
C THR A 90 12.35 -12.22 -1.07
N VAL A 91 11.59 -12.93 -1.91
CA VAL A 91 10.15 -13.11 -1.75
C VAL A 91 9.88 -14.59 -1.50
N LYS A 92 9.11 -14.88 -0.45
CA LYS A 92 8.63 -16.22 -0.12
C LYS A 92 7.11 -16.26 -0.17
N ARG A 93 6.54 -17.31 -0.73
CA ARG A 93 5.08 -17.55 -0.74
C ARG A 93 4.73 -18.66 0.22
N PHE A 94 3.68 -18.49 0.99
CA PHE A 94 3.16 -19.47 1.94
C PHE A 94 1.67 -19.67 1.72
N ASP A 95 1.17 -20.88 1.97
CA ASP A 95 -0.27 -21.11 2.07
C ASP A 95 -0.71 -20.78 3.51
N LEU A 96 -1.88 -20.15 3.68
CA LEU A 96 -2.40 -19.77 5.00
C LEU A 96 -2.62 -20.97 5.93
N ASP A 97 -2.91 -22.15 5.37
CA ASP A 97 -3.07 -23.42 6.10
C ASP A 97 -1.73 -24.07 6.51
N THR A 98 -0.63 -23.70 5.84
CA THR A 98 0.72 -24.19 6.16
C THR A 98 1.73 -23.05 6.24
N PRO A 99 1.53 -22.09 7.15
CA PRO A 99 2.21 -20.78 7.14
C PRO A 99 3.68 -20.84 7.56
N ASN A 100 4.24 -22.02 7.80
CA ASN A 100 5.64 -22.23 8.20
C ASN A 100 6.49 -22.92 7.12
N THR A 101 5.91 -23.29 5.98
CA THR A 101 6.63 -23.94 4.88
C THR A 101 6.38 -23.17 3.59
N PRO A 102 7.40 -22.51 3.03
CA PRO A 102 7.21 -21.74 1.81
C PRO A 102 6.96 -22.68 0.62
N THR A 103 5.98 -22.34 -0.21
CA THR A 103 5.70 -23.00 -1.49
C THR A 103 6.51 -22.41 -2.66
N LEU A 104 7.11 -21.25 -2.44
CA LEU A 104 8.08 -20.60 -3.33
C LEU A 104 9.06 -19.80 -2.48
N THR A 105 10.33 -19.82 -2.86
CA THR A 105 11.34 -18.85 -2.43
C THR A 105 12.04 -18.36 -3.69
N ALA A 106 12.13 -17.03 -3.87
CA ALA A 106 12.81 -16.42 -4.99
C ALA A 106 13.71 -15.28 -4.50
N SER A 107 14.95 -15.24 -4.97
CA SER A 107 15.82 -14.07 -4.86
C SER A 107 15.23 -12.91 -5.65
N THR A 108 15.34 -11.70 -5.13
CA THR A 108 14.97 -10.45 -5.83
C THR A 108 16.17 -9.69 -6.38
N GLN A 109 17.36 -10.28 -6.24
CA GLN A 109 18.62 -9.74 -6.72
C GLN A 109 18.90 -10.23 -8.16
N ASP A 110 19.08 -9.29 -9.08
CA ASP A 110 19.61 -9.58 -10.42
C ASP A 110 21.14 -9.65 -10.39
N ALA A 111 21.72 -10.46 -11.27
CA ALA A 111 23.19 -10.59 -11.38
C ALA A 111 23.92 -9.29 -11.76
N GLY A 112 23.19 -8.30 -12.31
CA GLY A 112 23.72 -7.00 -12.71
C GLY A 112 23.54 -5.91 -11.65
N ASP A 113 22.82 -6.19 -10.56
CA ASP A 113 22.65 -5.22 -9.49
C ASP A 113 23.98 -5.03 -8.75
N MET A 114 24.36 -3.77 -8.54
CA MET A 114 25.62 -3.41 -7.87
C MET A 114 25.47 -3.38 -6.35
N ASP A 115 24.27 -3.07 -5.88
CA ASP A 115 23.87 -3.00 -4.48
C ASP A 115 22.66 -3.91 -4.23
N ASP A 116 22.26 -4.00 -2.96
CA ASP A 116 21.10 -4.79 -2.54
C ASP A 116 19.81 -4.28 -3.21
N SER A 117 19.07 -5.15 -3.90
CA SER A 117 17.83 -4.74 -4.57
C SER A 117 16.76 -4.26 -3.59
N ASN A 118 16.83 -4.69 -2.31
CA ASN A 118 15.98 -4.30 -1.19
C ASN A 118 14.48 -4.21 -1.57
N PRO A 119 13.79 -5.33 -1.80
CA PRO A 119 12.42 -5.33 -2.32
C PRO A 119 11.45 -4.62 -1.36
N ALA A 120 10.82 -3.54 -1.80
CA ALA A 120 9.99 -2.71 -0.93
C ALA A 120 8.55 -3.23 -0.79
N ASP A 121 7.94 -3.60 -1.91
CA ASP A 121 6.52 -3.96 -1.99
C ASP A 121 6.24 -4.88 -3.19
N LEU A 122 5.21 -5.72 -3.07
CA LEU A 122 4.65 -6.56 -4.11
C LEU A 122 3.19 -6.17 -4.38
N ILE A 123 2.93 -5.55 -5.52
CA ILE A 123 1.61 -5.13 -5.94
C ILE A 123 1.01 -6.18 -6.86
N LEU A 124 -0.06 -6.83 -6.40
CA LEU A 124 -0.70 -7.92 -7.13
C LEU A 124 -1.78 -7.37 -8.08
N LEU A 125 -1.66 -7.69 -9.37
CA LEU A 125 -2.69 -7.36 -10.37
C LEU A 125 -3.64 -8.54 -10.60
N SER A 126 -3.10 -9.76 -10.63
CA SER A 126 -3.83 -11.00 -10.85
C SER A 126 -3.03 -12.20 -10.31
N PRO A 127 -3.59 -13.42 -10.27
CA PRO A 127 -2.84 -14.60 -9.86
C PRO A 127 -1.55 -14.84 -10.67
N THR A 128 -1.48 -14.35 -11.91
CA THR A 128 -0.35 -14.59 -12.82
C THR A 128 0.46 -13.34 -13.15
N LYS A 129 0.13 -12.19 -12.57
CA LYS A 129 0.84 -10.93 -12.82
C LYS A 129 0.84 -10.03 -11.59
N GLY A 130 2.00 -9.51 -11.25
CA GLY A 130 2.20 -8.49 -10.22
C GLY A 130 3.48 -7.70 -10.48
N TYR A 131 3.74 -6.72 -9.63
CA TYR A 131 4.87 -5.80 -9.74
C TYR A 131 5.63 -5.78 -8.42
N LEU A 132 6.91 -6.11 -8.46
CA LEU A 132 7.79 -6.05 -7.30
C LEU A 132 8.64 -4.79 -7.38
N LEU A 133 8.41 -3.87 -6.44
CA LEU A 133 9.21 -2.66 -6.28
C LEU A 133 10.53 -3.01 -5.61
N ARG A 134 11.62 -2.47 -6.14
CA ARG A 134 12.99 -2.77 -5.67
C ARG A 134 13.65 -1.47 -5.25
N TYR A 135 13.68 -1.19 -3.95
CA TYR A 135 14.12 0.10 -3.42
C TYR A 135 15.54 0.44 -3.84
N GLY A 136 16.45 -0.53 -3.82
CA GLY A 136 17.86 -0.34 -4.18
C GLY A 136 18.15 -0.55 -5.66
N SER A 137 17.14 -0.45 -6.53
CA SER A 137 17.32 -0.65 -7.97
C SER A 137 16.52 0.35 -8.81
N GLY A 138 16.95 0.54 -10.06
CA GLY A 138 16.25 1.33 -11.06
C GLY A 138 15.07 0.62 -11.72
N THR A 139 14.86 -0.68 -11.48
CA THR A 139 13.81 -1.44 -12.20
C THR A 139 12.74 -2.05 -11.30
N VAL A 140 11.48 -1.89 -11.71
CA VAL A 140 10.36 -2.69 -11.20
C VAL A 140 10.41 -4.05 -11.89
N TRP A 141 10.25 -5.13 -11.13
CA TRP A 141 10.05 -6.45 -11.75
C TRP A 141 8.59 -6.71 -12.04
N ILE A 142 8.30 -7.23 -13.23
CA ILE A 142 7.03 -7.88 -13.52
C ILE A 142 7.17 -9.33 -13.09
N VAL A 143 6.28 -9.79 -12.21
CA VAL A 143 6.36 -11.12 -11.62
C VAL A 143 5.09 -11.94 -11.88
N ASN A 144 5.21 -13.26 -11.82
CA ASN A 144 4.11 -14.21 -11.80
C ASN A 144 3.90 -14.76 -10.37
N PRO A 145 2.92 -14.25 -9.60
CA PRO A 145 2.66 -14.69 -8.23
C PRO A 145 2.33 -16.18 -8.10
N SER A 146 1.80 -16.82 -9.16
CA SER A 146 1.48 -18.26 -9.20
C SER A 146 2.64 -19.15 -9.66
N ALA A 147 3.84 -18.61 -9.86
CA ALA A 147 5.00 -19.40 -10.27
C ALA A 147 5.24 -20.59 -9.34
N THR A 148 5.60 -21.74 -9.91
CA THR A 148 5.86 -22.99 -9.17
C THR A 148 7.33 -23.18 -8.84
N ASN A 149 8.19 -22.29 -9.33
CA ASN A 149 9.62 -22.26 -9.07
C ASN A 149 10.15 -20.83 -9.30
N GLU A 150 11.33 -20.55 -8.74
CA GLU A 150 11.99 -19.24 -8.80
C GLU A 150 12.20 -18.72 -10.22
N ALA A 151 12.65 -19.57 -11.15
CA ALA A 151 12.92 -19.17 -12.53
C ALA A 151 11.67 -18.68 -13.28
N GLY A 152 10.48 -19.08 -12.84
CA GLY A 152 9.20 -18.61 -13.38
C GLY A 152 8.63 -17.39 -12.65
N PHE A 153 9.27 -16.91 -11.59
CA PHE A 153 8.76 -15.81 -10.77
C PHE A 153 8.94 -14.46 -11.46
N LYS A 154 10.15 -14.12 -11.90
CA LYS A 154 10.40 -12.90 -12.71
C LYS A 154 10.03 -13.16 -14.17
N THR A 155 9.12 -12.36 -14.72
CA THR A 155 8.64 -12.48 -16.11
C THR A 155 9.00 -11.29 -17.00
N GLY A 156 9.42 -10.18 -16.42
CA GLY A 156 9.82 -8.97 -17.13
C GLY A 156 10.27 -7.88 -16.17
N GLU A 157 10.53 -6.69 -16.70
CA GLU A 157 10.94 -5.53 -15.92
C GLU A 157 10.54 -4.23 -16.61
N ILE A 158 10.41 -3.17 -15.82
CA ILE A 158 10.13 -1.80 -16.25
C ILE A 158 11.26 -0.93 -15.69
N ASP A 159 11.88 -0.13 -16.55
CA ASP A 159 13.02 0.70 -16.19
C ASP A 159 12.59 2.11 -15.77
N LEU A 160 12.81 2.43 -14.50
CA LEU A 160 12.58 3.74 -13.89
C LEU A 160 13.91 4.41 -13.49
N SER A 161 15.06 3.93 -13.97
CA SER A 161 16.37 4.45 -13.56
C SER A 161 16.55 5.93 -13.93
N HIS A 162 15.81 6.42 -14.93
CA HIS A 162 15.89 7.80 -15.39
C HIS A 162 15.36 8.84 -14.38
N TYR A 163 14.67 8.40 -13.32
CA TYR A 163 14.20 9.29 -12.26
C TYR A 163 15.29 9.79 -11.32
N ASP A 164 16.45 9.12 -11.24
CA ASP A 164 17.59 9.62 -10.48
C ASP A 164 18.92 9.48 -11.24
N ALA A 165 19.88 10.34 -10.90
CA ALA A 165 21.16 10.45 -11.57
C ALA A 165 22.07 9.23 -11.35
N ASP A 166 21.91 8.53 -10.22
CA ASP A 166 22.62 7.27 -9.94
C ASP A 166 21.89 6.03 -10.47
N GLY A 167 20.70 6.21 -11.06
CA GLY A 167 19.89 5.14 -11.60
C GLY A 167 19.00 4.43 -10.58
N VAL A 168 18.96 4.87 -9.31
CA VAL A 168 18.13 4.28 -8.25
C VAL A 168 17.19 5.35 -7.70
N PRO A 169 15.89 5.33 -8.03
CA PRO A 169 14.95 6.35 -7.57
C PRO A 169 14.27 6.02 -6.23
N GLU A 170 14.62 4.91 -5.59
CA GLU A 170 14.05 4.44 -4.33
C GLU A 170 12.52 4.26 -4.38
N MET A 171 12.08 3.31 -5.22
CA MET A 171 10.67 2.90 -5.26
C MET A 171 10.26 2.29 -3.91
N ILE A 172 9.15 2.79 -3.33
CA ILE A 172 8.81 2.46 -1.94
C ILE A 172 7.35 2.06 -1.72
N ALA A 173 6.42 2.59 -2.51
CA ALA A 173 5.00 2.27 -2.42
C ALA A 173 4.36 2.27 -3.80
N GLY A 174 3.32 1.45 -3.99
CA GLY A 174 2.58 1.44 -5.23
C GLY A 174 1.13 1.04 -5.07
N VAL A 175 0.30 1.49 -6.00
CA VAL A 175 -1.12 1.13 -6.05
C VAL A 175 -1.56 0.96 -7.50
N ILE A 176 -2.43 -0.02 -7.73
CA ILE A 176 -3.10 -0.16 -9.02
C ILE A 176 -4.47 0.49 -8.91
N ASP A 177 -4.77 1.42 -9.82
CA ASP A 177 -6.11 1.95 -9.99
C ASP A 177 -6.45 2.06 -11.48
N GLN A 178 -7.66 1.63 -11.86
CA GLN A 178 -8.20 1.77 -13.22
C GLN A 178 -7.28 1.25 -14.35
N GLY A 179 -6.52 0.18 -14.08
CA GLY A 179 -5.59 -0.40 -15.05
C GLY A 179 -4.24 0.30 -15.15
N LEU A 180 -3.98 1.28 -14.28
CA LEU A 180 -2.71 1.96 -14.13
C LEU A 180 -2.03 1.55 -12.84
N LEU A 181 -0.72 1.31 -12.89
CA LEU A 181 0.14 1.18 -11.72
C LEU A 181 0.79 2.53 -11.44
N TYR A 182 0.64 3.00 -10.21
CA TYR A 182 1.31 4.19 -9.70
C TYR A 182 2.43 3.75 -8.76
N VAL A 183 3.65 4.25 -8.98
CA VAL A 183 4.84 3.89 -8.18
C VAL A 183 5.47 5.14 -7.58
N ALA A 184 5.40 5.27 -6.26
CA ALA A 184 6.02 6.36 -5.53
C ALA A 184 7.53 6.10 -5.32
N MET A 185 8.32 7.15 -5.53
CA MET A 185 9.79 7.15 -5.52
C MET A 185 10.32 8.31 -4.68
N GLN A 186 11.36 8.05 -3.88
CA GLN A 186 11.92 9.05 -2.95
C GLN A 186 13.00 9.94 -3.56
N ARG A 187 13.77 9.44 -4.53
CA ARG A 187 14.83 10.19 -5.23
C ARG A 187 15.88 10.75 -4.28
N LEU A 188 16.49 9.87 -3.49
CA LEU A 188 17.44 10.23 -2.46
C LEU A 188 18.81 10.56 -3.04
N GLU A 189 19.57 11.42 -2.38
CA GLU A 189 20.99 11.62 -2.68
C GLU A 189 21.83 11.20 -1.48
N SER A 190 22.60 10.12 -1.61
CA SER A 190 23.36 9.56 -0.47
C SER A 190 22.48 9.34 0.78
N PHE A 191 21.27 8.79 0.57
CA PHE A 191 20.23 8.58 1.57
C PHE A 191 19.59 9.85 2.15
N ALA A 192 19.93 11.04 1.65
CA ALA A 192 19.31 12.29 2.07
C ALA A 192 18.14 12.68 1.16
N SER A 193 17.05 13.14 1.78
CA SER A 193 15.85 13.58 1.09
C SER A 193 15.94 15.05 0.69
N VAL A 194 16.61 15.29 -0.45
CA VAL A 194 16.91 16.64 -0.96
C VAL A 194 16.09 17.02 -2.20
N LYS A 195 15.32 16.08 -2.75
CA LYS A 195 14.45 16.26 -3.91
C LYS A 195 13.00 15.97 -3.55
N ASN A 196 12.08 16.56 -4.31
CA ASN A 196 10.69 16.15 -4.30
C ASN A 196 10.57 14.70 -4.79
N GLY A 197 9.64 13.96 -4.16
CA GLY A 197 9.29 12.63 -4.60
C GLY A 197 8.55 12.66 -5.95
N TYR A 198 8.45 11.51 -6.59
CA TYR A 198 7.72 11.35 -7.86
C TYR A 198 6.82 10.13 -7.81
N VAL A 199 5.80 10.13 -8.66
CA VAL A 199 4.97 8.96 -8.94
C VAL A 199 5.04 8.63 -10.43
N ALA A 200 5.69 7.52 -10.78
CA ALA A 200 5.63 6.97 -12.13
C ALA A 200 4.23 6.38 -12.38
N VAL A 201 3.72 6.51 -13.60
CA VAL A 201 2.41 5.98 -14.00
C VAL A 201 2.61 5.00 -15.15
N ILE A 202 2.18 3.77 -14.97
CA ILE A 202 2.46 2.65 -15.88
C ILE A 202 1.12 2.03 -16.32
N ASP A 203 0.93 1.86 -17.62
CA ASP A 203 -0.20 1.09 -18.15
C ASP A 203 0.02 -0.40 -17.86
N THR A 204 -0.88 -1.03 -17.09
CA THR A 204 -0.71 -2.44 -16.69
C THR A 204 -1.00 -3.44 -17.82
N GLY A 205 -1.58 -2.99 -18.93
CA GLY A 205 -1.84 -3.80 -20.12
C GLY A 205 -0.63 -3.91 -21.02
N SER A 206 0.12 -2.82 -21.23
CA SER A 206 1.34 -2.78 -22.04
C SER A 206 2.64 -2.84 -21.23
N ASP A 207 2.59 -2.60 -19.92
CA ASP A 207 3.76 -2.43 -19.05
C ASP A 207 4.67 -1.26 -19.50
N GLU A 208 4.07 -0.24 -20.10
CA GLU A 208 4.77 0.95 -20.58
C GLU A 208 4.44 2.14 -19.68
N GLU A 209 5.45 2.96 -19.43
CA GLU A 209 5.27 4.20 -18.68
C GLU A 209 4.49 5.24 -19.51
N ILE A 210 3.62 5.99 -18.83
CA ILE A 210 2.81 7.07 -19.38
C ILE A 210 3.50 8.40 -19.10
N VAL A 211 3.64 9.22 -20.15
CA VAL A 211 4.05 10.62 -20.02
C VAL A 211 2.86 11.45 -19.54
N THR A 212 2.90 11.84 -18.28
CA THR A 212 1.82 12.54 -17.58
C THR A 212 1.95 14.06 -17.55
N GLY A 213 3.16 14.58 -17.78
CA GLY A 213 3.45 16.01 -17.79
C GLY A 213 4.17 16.49 -19.06
N ASP A 214 4.68 17.72 -19.00
CA ASP A 214 5.41 18.36 -20.11
C ASP A 214 6.92 18.04 -20.11
N ASP A 215 7.45 17.45 -19.04
CA ASP A 215 8.85 17.01 -18.97
C ASP A 215 8.99 15.54 -19.43
N PRO A 216 9.43 15.28 -20.66
CA PRO A 216 9.61 13.91 -21.14
C PRO A 216 10.79 13.20 -20.49
N ALA A 217 11.67 13.91 -19.75
CA ALA A 217 12.78 13.28 -19.03
C ALA A 217 12.34 12.68 -17.69
N LEU A 218 11.25 13.19 -17.11
CA LEU A 218 10.62 12.69 -15.89
C LEU A 218 9.12 12.54 -16.16
N PRO A 219 8.70 11.45 -16.82
CA PRO A 219 7.34 11.29 -17.37
C PRO A 219 6.22 11.38 -16.32
N GLY A 220 6.50 11.02 -15.08
CA GLY A 220 5.54 10.88 -13.99
C GLY A 220 5.14 12.20 -13.33
N ILE A 221 4.49 12.06 -12.18
CA ILE A 221 3.89 13.16 -11.44
C ILE A 221 4.86 13.59 -10.35
N GLU A 222 5.35 14.83 -10.41
CA GLU A 222 6.12 15.42 -9.31
C GLU A 222 5.21 15.63 -8.09
N LEU A 223 5.68 15.22 -6.91
CA LEU A 223 4.96 15.41 -5.65
C LEU A 223 5.35 16.74 -4.99
N PRO A 224 4.41 17.46 -4.36
CA PRO A 224 4.70 18.66 -3.59
C PRO A 224 5.20 18.32 -2.17
N LEU A 225 5.91 17.20 -2.02
CA LEU A 225 6.49 16.71 -0.76
C LEU A 225 7.69 15.82 -1.04
N ARG A 226 8.49 15.56 0.00
CA ARG A 226 9.65 14.68 -0.05
C ARG A 226 9.44 13.38 0.72
N SER A 227 10.26 12.38 0.37
CA SER A 227 10.23 11.03 0.96
C SER A 227 8.82 10.46 1.06
N PRO A 228 8.09 10.27 -0.07
CA PRO A 228 6.86 9.51 -0.02
C PRO A 228 7.11 8.15 0.65
N THR A 229 6.20 7.71 1.50
CA THR A 229 6.28 6.45 2.25
C THR A 229 5.04 5.58 2.06
N GLY A 230 3.94 6.17 1.59
CA GLY A 230 2.69 5.43 1.36
C GLY A 230 1.85 6.09 0.27
N LEU A 231 1.08 5.25 -0.44
CA LEU A 231 0.19 5.65 -1.51
C LEU A 231 -1.11 4.84 -1.40
N VAL A 232 -2.25 5.51 -1.27
CA VAL A 232 -3.56 4.86 -1.08
C VAL A 232 -4.60 5.44 -2.03
N ARG A 233 -5.57 4.62 -2.43
CA ARG A 233 -6.75 5.11 -3.18
C ARG A 233 -7.67 5.91 -2.25
N ASP A 234 -8.22 7.01 -2.74
CA ASP A 234 -9.36 7.64 -2.11
C ASP A 234 -10.64 6.86 -2.48
N PRO A 235 -11.34 6.23 -1.53
CA PRO A 235 -12.49 5.38 -1.83
C PRO A 235 -13.74 6.13 -2.33
N ALA A 236 -13.78 7.47 -2.36
CA ALA A 236 -14.89 8.22 -2.98
C ALA A 236 -14.53 8.98 -4.26
N SER A 237 -13.31 8.84 -4.75
CA SER A 237 -12.90 9.47 -6.00
C SER A 237 -12.03 8.51 -6.82
N ALA A 238 -11.58 8.96 -7.97
CA ALA A 238 -10.53 8.29 -8.75
C ALA A 238 -9.13 8.67 -8.24
N ASP A 239 -9.03 9.54 -7.24
CA ASP A 239 -7.78 10.14 -6.83
C ASP A 239 -6.98 9.23 -5.90
N LEU A 240 -5.71 9.56 -5.75
CA LEU A 240 -4.85 8.93 -4.77
C LEU A 240 -4.46 9.94 -3.69
N LEU A 241 -4.13 9.42 -2.52
CA LEU A 241 -3.47 10.16 -1.46
C LEU A 241 -2.08 9.59 -1.28
N VAL A 242 -1.08 10.47 -1.18
CA VAL A 242 0.31 10.12 -0.89
C VAL A 242 0.72 10.78 0.40
N ILE A 243 1.42 10.04 1.26
CA ILE A 243 2.03 10.53 2.49
C ILE A 243 3.55 10.54 2.32
N GLY A 244 4.21 11.59 2.81
CA GLY A 244 5.65 11.65 2.88
C GLY A 244 6.15 12.11 4.24
N SER A 245 7.24 11.52 4.70
CA SER A 245 7.81 11.80 6.03
C SER A 245 8.68 13.04 6.08
N GLY A 246 8.97 13.66 4.93
CA GLY A 246 9.97 14.72 4.81
C GLY A 246 11.40 14.18 4.92
N GLY A 247 12.33 15.04 5.31
CA GLY A 247 13.76 14.73 5.36
C GLY A 247 14.36 14.74 6.75
N PHE A 248 15.67 14.50 6.79
CA PHE A 248 16.52 14.70 7.97
C PHE A 248 17.81 15.40 7.55
N ASP A 249 18.35 16.25 8.42
CA ASP A 249 19.70 16.78 8.24
C ASP A 249 20.78 15.75 8.67
N GLY A 250 22.05 16.10 8.50
CA GLY A 250 23.18 15.23 8.88
C GLY A 250 23.29 14.93 10.39
N SER A 251 22.46 15.53 11.23
CA SER A 251 22.33 15.25 12.66
C SER A 251 21.06 14.46 13.03
N PHE A 252 20.30 14.01 12.03
CA PHE A 252 18.98 13.40 12.18
C PHE A 252 17.92 14.34 12.75
N ALA A 253 18.10 15.66 12.60
CA ALA A 253 17.03 16.61 12.89
C ALA A 253 16.02 16.63 11.73
N PRO A 254 14.70 16.51 12.00
CA PRO A 254 13.68 16.55 10.96
C PRO A 254 13.76 17.80 10.08
N GLN A 255 13.58 17.59 8.77
CA GLN A 255 13.27 18.62 7.79
C GLN A 255 11.80 18.48 7.42
N PHE A 256 11.00 19.49 7.78
CA PHE A 256 9.55 19.53 7.59
C PHE A 256 9.23 19.91 6.14
N GLU A 257 9.29 18.88 5.28
CA GLU A 257 9.04 18.94 3.84
C GLU A 257 8.18 17.73 3.41
N GLY A 258 7.47 17.14 4.36
CA GLY A 258 6.57 16.01 4.20
C GLY A 258 5.11 16.45 4.17
N GLY A 259 4.24 15.56 4.63
CA GLY A 259 2.80 15.81 4.71
C GLY A 259 1.98 14.82 3.90
N ILE A 260 0.78 15.24 3.49
CA ILE A 260 -0.12 14.45 2.65
C ILE A 260 -0.52 15.27 1.43
N ALA A 261 -0.35 14.71 0.23
CA ALA A 261 -0.80 15.29 -1.01
C ALA A 261 -1.89 14.42 -1.67
N ARG A 262 -2.77 15.06 -2.44
CA ARG A 262 -3.75 14.41 -3.32
C ARG A 262 -3.21 14.40 -4.74
N ILE A 263 -3.32 13.26 -5.41
CA ILE A 263 -3.02 13.11 -6.83
C ILE A 263 -4.34 13.00 -7.58
N ASP A 264 -4.61 13.98 -8.44
CA ASP A 264 -5.69 13.90 -9.41
C ASP A 264 -5.26 12.97 -10.55
N THR A 265 -5.84 11.78 -10.62
CA THR A 265 -5.44 10.76 -11.60
C THR A 265 -5.95 11.03 -13.01
N GLY A 266 -6.93 11.92 -13.17
CA GLY A 266 -7.45 12.33 -14.47
C GLY A 266 -6.62 13.45 -15.11
N ALA A 267 -6.10 14.36 -14.29
CA ALA A 267 -5.23 15.46 -14.71
C ALA A 267 -3.73 15.13 -14.59
N PHE A 268 -3.40 14.07 -13.85
CA PHE A 268 -2.05 13.70 -13.45
C PHE A 268 -1.28 14.83 -12.76
N THR A 269 -1.93 15.50 -11.81
CA THR A 269 -1.34 16.57 -11.01
C THR A 269 -1.41 16.22 -9.52
N ALA A 270 -0.49 16.77 -8.74
CA ALA A 270 -0.47 16.58 -7.29
C ALA A 270 -0.58 17.93 -6.56
N GLU A 271 -1.33 17.95 -5.47
CA GLU A 271 -1.54 19.13 -4.61
C GLU A 271 -1.37 18.75 -3.14
N LEU A 272 -0.59 19.54 -2.39
CA LEU A 272 -0.42 19.35 -0.96
C LEU A 272 -1.74 19.65 -0.24
N ARG A 273 -2.16 18.75 0.65
CA ARG A 273 -3.40 18.86 1.43
C ARG A 273 -3.13 19.10 2.91
N LEU A 274 -2.10 18.46 3.45
CA LEU A 274 -1.62 18.66 4.81
C LEU A 274 -0.10 18.83 4.77
N ASP A 275 0.39 19.82 5.48
CA ASP A 275 1.79 20.22 5.58
C ASP A 275 2.30 19.88 6.99
N ASP A 276 3.54 19.41 7.10
CA ASP A 276 4.17 19.05 8.38
C ASP A 276 4.77 20.25 9.13
N GLY A 277 4.78 21.42 8.49
CA GLY A 277 5.03 22.72 9.09
C GLY A 277 6.48 23.18 8.90
N THR A 278 7.05 23.75 9.96
CA THR A 278 8.45 24.20 9.94
C THR A 278 9.17 23.77 11.21
N ALA A 279 10.50 23.94 11.25
CA ALA A 279 11.26 23.66 12.46
C ALA A 279 10.80 24.46 13.70
N ASP A 280 10.27 25.67 13.49
CA ASP A 280 9.77 26.54 14.57
C ASP A 280 8.29 26.28 14.91
N ASP A 281 7.53 25.67 13.99
CA ASP A 281 6.11 25.34 14.14
C ASP A 281 5.79 24.01 13.43
N PRO A 282 6.17 22.86 14.03
CA PRO A 282 5.97 21.55 13.43
C PRO A 282 4.54 21.09 13.69
N THR A 283 3.58 21.58 12.88
CA THR A 283 2.14 21.51 13.12
C THR A 283 1.65 20.13 13.59
N PHE A 284 2.13 19.06 12.94
CA PHE A 284 1.83 17.67 13.32
C PHE A 284 3.07 16.86 13.72
N GLY A 285 4.27 17.40 13.51
CA GLY A 285 5.51 16.61 13.50
C GLY A 285 5.68 15.83 12.20
N GLN A 286 6.53 14.80 12.21
CA GLN A 286 6.75 13.95 11.04
C GLN A 286 5.60 12.97 10.84
N PHE A 287 5.15 12.88 9.60
CA PHE A 287 4.13 11.97 9.11
C PHE A 287 4.67 10.54 9.02
N GLY A 288 3.84 9.55 9.34
CA GLY A 288 4.17 8.13 9.31
C GLY A 288 3.27 7.36 8.33
N GLU A 289 2.18 6.82 8.87
CA GLU A 289 1.26 5.93 8.15
C GLU A 289 0.04 6.70 7.62
N LEU A 290 -0.58 6.21 6.53
CA LEU A 290 -1.80 6.76 5.94
C LEU A 290 -2.72 5.63 5.49
N VAL A 291 -4.00 5.72 5.86
CA VAL A 291 -5.07 4.86 5.32
C VAL A 291 -6.32 5.66 5.02
N ALA A 292 -7.02 5.28 3.96
CA ALA A 292 -8.34 5.82 3.62
C ALA A 292 -9.40 4.74 3.85
N VAL A 293 -10.48 5.09 4.57
CA VAL A 293 -11.57 4.16 4.90
C VAL A 293 -12.79 4.43 4.02
N THR A 294 -13.22 5.69 3.99
CA THR A 294 -14.33 6.15 3.14
C THR A 294 -13.97 7.54 2.59
N GLY A 295 -14.71 8.03 1.60
CA GLY A 295 -14.42 9.32 0.96
C GLY A 295 -14.30 10.53 1.86
N SER A 296 -14.94 10.45 3.03
CA SER A 296 -14.92 11.53 4.02
C SER A 296 -14.11 11.18 5.26
N ARG A 297 -13.41 10.04 5.26
CA ARG A 297 -12.74 9.50 6.43
C ARG A 297 -11.46 8.76 6.08
N ALA A 298 -10.35 9.40 6.40
CA ALA A 298 -9.01 8.85 6.34
C ALA A 298 -8.28 9.09 7.67
N TYR A 299 -7.21 8.35 7.88
CA TYR A 299 -6.40 8.42 9.09
C TYR A 299 -4.92 8.46 8.75
N PHE A 300 -4.15 9.20 9.53
CA PHE A 300 -2.70 9.19 9.45
C PHE A 300 -2.07 9.22 10.83
N THR A 301 -0.82 8.78 10.93
CA THR A 301 0.00 9.04 12.11
C THR A 301 0.96 10.18 11.87
N ALA A 302 1.16 11.02 12.89
CA ALA A 302 2.21 12.03 12.88
C ALA A 302 2.69 12.32 14.30
N GLY A 303 3.95 12.74 14.45
CA GLY A 303 4.49 13.13 15.75
C GLY A 303 6.00 13.27 15.77
N ILE A 304 6.62 12.84 16.87
CA ILE A 304 8.06 12.95 17.05
C ILE A 304 8.76 11.87 16.21
N ALA A 305 9.73 12.27 15.38
CA ALA A 305 10.56 11.33 14.62
C ALA A 305 11.19 10.27 15.55
N PHE A 306 11.05 9.00 15.19
CA PHE A 306 11.52 7.85 15.99
C PHE A 306 10.97 7.80 17.43
N GLY A 307 9.88 8.50 17.71
CA GLY A 307 9.27 8.61 19.02
C GLY A 307 7.75 8.44 18.99
N PRO A 308 7.04 8.89 20.04
CA PRO A 308 5.59 8.79 20.09
C PRO A 308 4.91 9.59 18.98
N GLN A 309 3.85 9.01 18.42
CA GLN A 309 3.00 9.58 17.39
C GLN A 309 1.54 9.64 17.86
N SER A 310 0.77 10.53 17.26
CA SER A 310 -0.68 10.59 17.41
C SER A 310 -1.38 10.04 16.18
N LEU A 311 -2.52 9.38 16.37
CA LEU A 311 -3.43 9.02 15.28
C LEU A 311 -4.40 10.18 15.03
N TYR A 312 -4.44 10.67 13.80
CA TYR A 312 -5.34 11.74 13.37
C TYR A 312 -6.38 11.20 12.41
N ARG A 313 -7.63 11.60 12.61
CA ARG A 313 -8.72 11.50 11.62
C ARG A 313 -8.76 12.77 10.80
N PHE A 314 -8.94 12.64 9.48
CA PHE A 314 -9.24 13.78 8.62
C PHE A 314 -10.20 13.38 7.48
N ASN A 315 -10.72 14.40 6.80
CA ASN A 315 -11.52 14.23 5.59
C ASN A 315 -10.69 14.70 4.39
N PRO A 316 -10.31 13.82 3.45
CA PRO A 316 -9.44 14.19 2.33
C PRO A 316 -10.09 15.19 1.36
N LEU A 317 -11.42 15.29 1.37
CA LEU A 317 -12.22 16.18 0.52
C LEU A 317 -12.61 17.51 1.19
N SER A 318 -12.02 17.81 2.36
CA SER A 318 -12.34 19.01 3.14
C SER A 318 -11.08 19.71 3.63
N ASP A 319 -11.19 21.01 3.88
CA ASP A 319 -10.15 21.81 4.54
C ASP A 319 -10.34 21.85 6.08
N ALA A 320 -11.23 21.03 6.62
CA ALA A 320 -11.38 20.90 8.06
C ALA A 320 -10.09 20.34 8.68
N ALA A 321 -9.65 20.95 9.79
CA ALA A 321 -8.45 20.52 10.48
C ALA A 321 -8.56 19.05 10.93
N PRO A 322 -7.47 18.26 10.82
CA PRO A 322 -7.41 16.92 11.39
C PRO A 322 -7.71 16.91 12.89
N VAL A 323 -8.32 15.83 13.36
CA VAL A 323 -8.72 15.63 14.75
C VAL A 323 -7.98 14.43 15.31
N VAL A 324 -7.30 14.61 16.45
CA VAL A 324 -6.66 13.49 17.16
C VAL A 324 -7.74 12.51 17.61
N VAL A 325 -7.51 11.22 17.40
CA VAL A 325 -8.40 10.14 17.87
C VAL A 325 -8.21 9.94 19.37
N ASP A 326 -9.32 9.97 20.11
CA ASP A 326 -9.31 9.82 21.57
C ASP A 326 -8.58 8.54 22.02
N GLY A 327 -7.60 8.69 22.92
CA GLY A 327 -6.78 7.59 23.43
C GLY A 327 -5.59 7.19 22.55
N PHE A 328 -5.39 7.87 21.41
CA PHE A 328 -4.27 7.66 20.50
C PHE A 328 -3.38 8.90 20.35
N GLU A 329 -3.33 9.76 21.36
CA GLU A 329 -2.39 10.88 21.42
C GLU A 329 -1.03 10.43 21.99
N ALA A 330 0.06 10.78 21.30
CA ALA A 330 1.44 10.54 21.75
C ALA A 330 1.69 9.10 22.24
N GLN A 331 1.34 8.12 21.41
CA GLN A 331 1.51 6.69 21.66
C GLN A 331 2.64 6.11 20.79
N SER A 332 3.15 4.94 21.17
CA SER A 332 4.02 4.15 20.29
C SER A 332 3.17 3.42 19.24
N LEU A 333 2.94 4.06 18.11
CA LEU A 333 2.15 3.53 17.00
C LEU A 333 3.06 2.93 15.92
N GLY A 334 2.53 1.96 15.18
CA GLY A 334 3.16 1.37 13.99
C GLY A 334 2.23 1.46 12.78
N ALA A 335 2.23 0.42 11.95
CA ALA A 335 1.39 0.29 10.78
C ALA A 335 -0.09 0.59 11.02
N LEU A 336 -0.74 1.21 10.04
CA LEU A 336 -2.19 1.32 9.93
C LEU A 336 -2.69 0.44 8.79
N ALA A 337 -3.85 -0.18 8.98
CA ALA A 337 -4.53 -0.89 7.90
C ALA A 337 -6.05 -0.84 8.07
N VAL A 338 -6.79 -1.02 6.98
CA VAL A 338 -8.25 -1.06 6.97
C VAL A 338 -8.68 -2.41 6.44
N ASP A 339 -9.49 -3.12 7.22
CA ASP A 339 -9.97 -4.43 6.81
C ASP A 339 -11.15 -4.35 5.84
N PRO A 340 -11.55 -5.46 5.20
CA PRO A 340 -12.67 -5.47 4.26
C PRO A 340 -14.05 -5.11 4.86
N LEU A 341 -14.15 -4.99 6.19
CA LEU A 341 -15.35 -4.55 6.90
C LEU A 341 -15.29 -3.06 7.27
N ASN A 342 -14.28 -2.32 6.76
CA ASN A 342 -14.01 -0.92 7.07
C ASN A 342 -13.71 -0.67 8.55
N ARG A 343 -13.08 -1.62 9.25
CA ARG A 343 -12.53 -1.38 10.60
C ARG A 343 -11.09 -0.94 10.47
N LEU A 344 -10.68 0.00 11.32
CA LEU A 344 -9.30 0.50 11.37
C LEU A 344 -8.47 -0.36 12.34
N TRP A 345 -7.37 -0.91 11.85
CA TRP A 345 -6.40 -1.68 12.61
C TRP A 345 -5.18 -0.79 12.87
N VAL A 346 -4.88 -0.56 14.15
CA VAL A 346 -3.80 0.32 14.60
C VAL A 346 -2.75 -0.52 15.31
N ALA A 347 -1.57 -0.67 14.70
CA ALA A 347 -0.46 -1.36 15.33
C ALA A 347 0.06 -0.58 16.54
N ARG A 348 0.35 -1.31 17.60
CA ARG A 348 1.04 -0.83 18.80
C ARG A 348 2.49 -1.25 18.72
N ALA A 349 3.38 -0.28 18.51
CA ALA A 349 4.82 -0.46 18.56
C ALA A 349 5.34 -0.36 20.02
N ASP A 350 4.65 -1.05 20.93
CA ASP A 350 4.92 -1.07 22.36
C ASP A 350 5.66 -2.35 22.71
N ALA A 351 6.88 -2.24 23.24
CA ALA A 351 7.71 -3.39 23.56
C ALA A 351 7.17 -4.23 24.72
N ASP A 352 6.39 -3.62 25.62
CA ASP A 352 5.84 -4.31 26.81
C ASP A 352 4.48 -4.96 26.50
N ALA A 353 3.76 -4.46 25.49
CA ALA A 353 2.46 -4.97 25.07
C ALA A 353 2.26 -4.78 23.55
N PRO A 354 3.05 -5.49 22.72
CA PRO A 354 2.94 -5.39 21.27
C PRO A 354 1.61 -5.97 20.79
N GLY A 355 1.07 -5.43 19.70
CA GLY A 355 -0.17 -5.94 19.16
C GLY A 355 -0.93 -4.94 18.32
N ILE A 356 -2.22 -5.18 18.18
CA ILE A 356 -3.12 -4.37 17.35
C ILE A 356 -4.36 -3.98 18.14
N THR A 357 -4.74 -2.71 18.03
CA THR A 357 -6.06 -2.22 18.46
C THR A 357 -6.96 -2.11 17.24
N VAL A 358 -8.20 -2.60 17.33
CA VAL A 358 -9.20 -2.52 16.25
C VAL A 358 -10.29 -1.54 16.62
N LEU A 359 -10.55 -0.60 15.73
CA LEU A 359 -11.54 0.47 15.87
C LEU A 359 -12.66 0.31 14.84
N ASP A 360 -13.90 0.46 15.28
CA ASP A 360 -15.02 0.74 14.40
C ASP A 360 -15.05 2.24 14.14
N VAL A 361 -15.09 2.57 12.86
CA VAL A 361 -15.00 3.93 12.32
C VAL A 361 -16.22 4.28 11.46
N SER A 362 -17.35 3.58 11.64
CA SER A 362 -18.59 3.83 10.91
C SER A 362 -19.45 4.96 11.49
N GLY A 363 -19.32 5.25 12.79
CA GLY A 363 -20.07 6.31 13.50
C GLY A 363 -19.41 7.69 13.44
N ASP A 364 -19.87 8.67 14.21
CA ASP A 364 -19.24 10.01 14.25
C ASP A 364 -17.91 10.04 15.04
N ALA A 365 -17.66 9.01 15.83
CA ALA A 365 -16.44 8.82 16.63
C ALA A 365 -15.98 7.37 16.54
N GLU A 366 -14.68 7.16 16.77
CA GLU A 366 -14.05 5.86 16.81
C GLU A 366 -14.48 5.11 18.07
N THR A 367 -14.82 3.82 17.93
CA THR A 367 -15.11 2.96 19.08
C THR A 367 -14.18 1.75 19.07
N VAL A 368 -13.63 1.40 20.23
CA VAL A 368 -12.73 0.25 20.35
C VAL A 368 -13.54 -1.04 20.25
N VAL A 369 -13.35 -1.77 19.14
CA VAL A 369 -13.91 -3.11 18.93
C VAL A 369 -13.06 -4.12 19.70
N ARG A 370 -11.73 -3.98 19.62
CA ARG A 370 -10.78 -4.83 20.32
C ARG A 370 -9.60 -4.00 20.80
N ALA A 371 -9.40 -3.98 22.12
CA ALA A 371 -8.35 -3.16 22.75
C ALA A 371 -6.93 -3.69 22.53
N LEU A 372 -6.78 -5.01 22.39
CA LEU A 372 -5.50 -5.65 22.08
C LEU A 372 -5.70 -7.01 21.43
N ILE A 373 -5.08 -7.20 20.28
CA ILE A 373 -4.76 -8.48 19.66
C ILE A 373 -3.26 -8.66 19.85
N ASP A 374 -2.87 -9.64 20.65
CA ASP A 374 -1.46 -9.91 20.95
C ASP A 374 -0.80 -10.62 19.76
N THR A 375 0.29 -10.05 19.26
CA THR A 375 1.07 -10.56 18.11
C THR A 375 2.45 -11.08 18.51
N ASP A 376 2.75 -11.16 19.82
CA ASP A 376 4.05 -11.48 20.46
C ASP A 376 5.20 -10.50 20.13
N LEU A 377 5.22 -9.96 18.91
CA LEU A 377 6.20 -9.03 18.35
C LEU A 377 5.48 -7.76 17.85
N MET A 378 6.20 -6.64 17.72
CA MET A 378 5.63 -5.36 17.30
C MET A 378 5.22 -5.41 15.82
N PRO A 379 3.93 -5.19 15.48
CA PRO A 379 3.49 -5.18 14.08
C PRO A 379 4.10 -4.00 13.31
N ILE A 380 4.58 -4.29 12.10
CA ILE A 380 5.22 -3.31 11.20
C ILE A 380 4.57 -3.25 9.82
N ASN A 381 3.73 -4.22 9.47
CA ASN A 381 2.87 -4.19 8.29
C ASN A 381 1.68 -5.14 8.48
N ILE A 382 0.51 -4.79 7.94
CA ILE A 382 -0.72 -5.58 8.03
C ILE A 382 -1.36 -5.58 6.63
N ASP A 383 -1.80 -6.75 6.18
CA ASP A 383 -2.60 -6.89 4.96
C ASP A 383 -3.74 -7.91 5.19
N PHE A 384 -4.77 -7.89 4.35
CA PHE A 384 -5.99 -8.69 4.55
C PHE A 384 -6.39 -9.49 3.32
N GLU A 385 -7.08 -10.60 3.57
CA GLU A 385 -7.75 -11.37 2.53
C GLU A 385 -9.08 -11.93 3.03
N ILE A 386 -10.01 -12.18 2.10
CA ILE A 386 -11.31 -12.81 2.38
C ILE A 386 -11.26 -14.27 1.91
N VAL A 387 -11.34 -15.21 2.85
CA VAL A 387 -11.20 -16.65 2.62
C VAL A 387 -12.34 -17.44 3.29
N PRO A 388 -13.43 -17.78 2.56
CA PRO A 388 -14.68 -18.35 3.12
C PRO A 388 -14.59 -19.71 3.85
N ASP A 389 -13.49 -20.43 3.70
CA ASP A 389 -13.37 -21.83 4.14
C ASP A 389 -12.16 -22.09 5.05
N LEU A 390 -11.34 -21.07 5.36
CA LEU A 390 -10.07 -21.31 6.05
C LEU A 390 -10.21 -21.37 7.57
N VAL A 391 -11.30 -20.88 8.16
CA VAL A 391 -11.53 -20.92 9.62
C VAL A 391 -13.04 -20.92 9.94
N ARG A 392 -13.66 -22.11 9.99
CA ARG A 392 -14.93 -22.33 10.72
C ARG A 392 -14.72 -23.23 11.93
#